data_AF-A0AAD3HAA5-F1
#
_entry.id   AF-A0AAD3HAA5-F1
#
_cell.length_a   1.000
_cell.length_b   1.000
_cell.length_c   1.000
_cell.angle_alpha   90.00
_cell.angle_beta   90.00
_cell.angle_gamma   90.00
#
_symmetry.space_group_name_H-M   'P 1'
#
loop_
_entity.id
_entity.type
_entity.pdbx_description
1 polymer ?
#
loop_
_entity_poly.entity_id
_entity_poly.type
_entity_poly.pdbx_seq_one_letter_code
_entity_poly.pdbx_strand_id
1 'polypeptide(L)'
;MQRLTQQFMRNSLAKNGLLKPSLSSLSSSSTPLSNFYSTTSINQSPDWHGTTILCVRKDGKVCMMGDGQVSMGNMVVKPNAKKIRKIFPKSIAGKEEESHGGVIVGFAGSTADAFTLLERLEGKLDEYPGQLARSCVELAKGWRMDKYLRRLEASLLVADENISLEITGNGDVLESKDKVLSVGSGSPFALAAARALQDQEGMSAEDVCRKAMDIASDMCVYTNKCYRYEVMDCQEGDEDEESEEKEES
;
A
#
# COMPACT_ATOMS: atom_id res chain seq x y z
N MET A 1 -55.90 -12.78 22.21
CA MET A 1 -56.49 -14.07 21.81
C MET A 1 -56.04 -14.37 20.39
N GLN A 2 -54.93 -15.11 20.25
CA GLN A 2 -54.93 -16.47 19.65
C GLN A 2 -55.35 -16.43 18.16
N ARG A 3 -54.41 -16.30 17.21
CA ARG A 3 -53.79 -17.44 16.47
C ARG A 3 -54.74 -18.62 16.28
N LEU A 4 -55.04 -18.96 15.03
CA LEU A 4 -55.45 -20.27 14.48
C LEU A 4 -56.23 -19.96 13.17
N THR A 5 -56.10 -20.59 12.00
CA THR A 5 -55.24 -21.63 11.41
C THR A 5 -55.81 -21.89 9.99
N GLN A 6 -55.00 -22.46 9.09
CA GLN A 6 -55.37 -23.08 7.80
C GLN A 6 -55.74 -22.09 6.66
N GLN A 7 -55.03 -21.95 5.54
CA GLN A 7 -54.24 -22.91 4.74
C GLN A 7 -54.91 -24.26 4.55
N PHE A 8 -55.77 -24.39 3.51
CA PHE A 8 -55.52 -25.25 2.35
C PHE A 8 -56.81 -25.55 1.54
N MET A 9 -56.65 -25.44 0.21
CA MET A 9 -57.33 -26.18 -0.87
C MET A 9 -58.83 -26.00 -1.13
N ARG A 10 -59.14 -25.37 -2.27
CA ARG A 10 -59.63 -26.09 -3.46
C ARG A 10 -59.66 -25.21 -4.72
N ASN A 11 -58.90 -25.64 -5.72
CA ASN A 11 -58.99 -25.25 -7.14
C ASN A 11 -60.43 -25.30 -7.66
N SER A 12 -60.81 -24.41 -8.58
CA SER A 12 -61.45 -24.80 -9.85
C SER A 12 -61.77 -23.61 -10.78
N LEU A 13 -61.06 -23.56 -11.91
CA LEU A 13 -61.53 -23.31 -13.29
C LEU A 13 -62.26 -21.99 -13.68
N ALA A 14 -61.60 -21.35 -14.67
CA ALA A 14 -62.13 -21.00 -16.01
C ALA A 14 -62.57 -19.55 -16.32
N LYS A 15 -61.75 -18.94 -17.20
CA LYS A 15 -62.11 -18.37 -18.52
C LYS A 15 -63.17 -17.25 -18.61
N ASN A 16 -62.71 -16.04 -18.97
CA ASN A 16 -62.89 -15.38 -20.30
C ASN A 16 -62.92 -13.84 -20.20
N GLY A 17 -62.23 -13.15 -21.12
CA GLY A 17 -62.48 -11.72 -21.38
C GLY A 17 -61.30 -10.94 -21.96
N LEU A 18 -60.98 -11.16 -23.24
CA LEU A 18 -59.96 -10.45 -24.02
C LEU A 18 -60.28 -8.95 -24.22
N LEU A 19 -59.25 -8.10 -24.08
CA LEU A 19 -59.14 -6.83 -24.83
C LEU A 19 -57.78 -6.82 -25.55
N LYS A 20 -57.80 -6.79 -26.88
CA LYS A 20 -56.62 -6.75 -27.78
C LYS A 20 -56.14 -5.30 -27.94
N PRO A 21 -54.84 -4.99 -27.88
CA PRO A 21 -54.31 -3.77 -28.46
C PRO A 21 -54.02 -3.96 -29.96
N SER A 22 -54.33 -2.94 -30.76
CA SER A 22 -54.23 -2.93 -32.23
C SER A 22 -52.77 -2.88 -32.72
N LEU A 23 -52.42 -3.80 -33.62
CA LEU A 23 -51.16 -3.82 -34.36
C LEU A 23 -51.26 -2.91 -35.59
N SER A 24 -50.77 -1.67 -35.50
CA SER A 24 -50.52 -0.86 -36.70
C SER A 24 -49.53 0.28 -36.44
N SER A 25 -48.24 -0.06 -36.29
CA SER A 25 -47.10 0.76 -36.76
C SER A 25 -45.78 0.09 -36.36
N LEU A 26 -45.42 -1.01 -37.04
CA LEU A 26 -44.04 -1.49 -37.04
C LEU A 26 -43.34 -0.85 -38.25
N SER A 27 -42.67 0.29 -38.03
CA SER A 27 -41.64 0.77 -38.94
C SER A 27 -40.35 0.02 -38.62
N SER A 28 -39.80 -0.64 -39.63
CA SER A 28 -38.53 -1.36 -39.58
C SER A 28 -37.36 -0.41 -39.28
N SER A 29 -36.83 -0.46 -38.05
CA SER A 29 -35.44 -0.09 -37.80
C SER A 29 -34.75 -1.31 -37.19
N SER A 30 -34.04 -2.06 -38.04
CA SER A 30 -33.15 -3.14 -37.64
C SER A 30 -31.92 -2.54 -36.96
N THR A 31 -31.97 -2.35 -35.64
CA THR A 31 -30.75 -2.23 -34.85
C THR A 31 -30.27 -3.65 -34.52
N PRO A 32 -29.08 -4.07 -34.98
CA PRO A 32 -28.56 -5.37 -34.61
C PRO A 32 -28.27 -5.40 -33.10
N LEU A 33 -28.78 -6.44 -32.44
CA LEU A 33 -28.52 -6.83 -31.05
C LEU A 33 -27.07 -7.32 -30.84
N SER A 34 -26.08 -6.69 -31.50
CA SER A 34 -24.69 -7.18 -31.51
C SER A 34 -23.78 -6.56 -30.45
N ASN A 35 -24.24 -5.58 -29.66
CA ASN A 35 -23.36 -4.84 -28.73
C ASN A 35 -23.58 -5.16 -27.24
N PHE A 36 -24.29 -6.24 -26.89
CA PHE A 36 -24.48 -6.62 -25.48
C PHE A 36 -23.37 -7.52 -24.90
N TYR A 37 -22.47 -8.03 -25.73
CA TYR A 37 -21.21 -8.56 -25.24
C TYR A 37 -20.18 -7.43 -25.28
N SER A 38 -20.00 -6.76 -24.14
CA SER A 38 -18.73 -6.09 -23.88
C SER A 38 -17.67 -7.18 -23.96
N THR A 39 -17.02 -7.32 -25.10
CA THR A 39 -15.80 -8.11 -25.22
C THR A 39 -14.78 -7.37 -24.37
N THR A 40 -14.71 -7.69 -23.08
CA THR A 40 -13.59 -7.29 -22.24
C THR A 40 -12.36 -7.81 -22.96
N SER A 41 -11.59 -6.91 -23.56
CA SER A 41 -10.33 -7.24 -24.20
C SER A 41 -9.44 -7.90 -23.16
N ILE A 42 -9.36 -9.24 -23.20
CA ILE A 42 -8.39 -10.03 -22.43
C ILE A 42 -7.04 -9.85 -23.13
N ASN A 43 -6.49 -8.66 -23.02
CA ASN A 43 -5.12 -8.34 -23.40
C ASN A 43 -4.55 -7.37 -22.37
N GLN A 44 -4.77 -7.68 -21.09
CA GLN A 44 -4.00 -7.12 -20.01
C GLN A 44 -2.79 -8.03 -19.83
N SER A 45 -1.60 -7.45 -20.03
CA SER A 45 -0.37 -8.03 -19.49
C SER A 45 -0.62 -8.45 -18.04
N PRO A 46 -0.11 -9.59 -17.58
CA PRO A 46 -0.44 -10.09 -16.25
C PRO A 46 -0.06 -9.05 -15.19
N ASP A 47 -1.04 -8.63 -14.40
CA ASP A 47 -0.85 -7.66 -13.32
C ASP A 47 0.13 -8.25 -12.30
N TRP A 48 1.18 -7.49 -11.99
CA TRP A 48 2.15 -7.88 -10.97
C TRP A 48 1.70 -7.32 -9.64
N HIS A 49 1.48 -8.21 -8.68
CA HIS A 49 1.11 -7.87 -7.32
C HIS A 49 2.23 -8.24 -6.35
N GLY A 50 2.42 -7.41 -5.33
CA GLY A 50 3.38 -7.62 -4.25
C GLY A 50 4.56 -6.64 -4.26
N THR A 51 5.18 -6.36 -3.12
CA THR A 51 4.94 -6.87 -1.76
C THR A 51 4.29 -5.76 -0.93
N THR A 52 3.72 -6.12 0.20
CA THR A 52 3.27 -5.21 1.26
C THR A 52 4.44 -4.84 2.14
N ILE A 53 4.63 -3.55 2.38
CA ILE A 53 5.67 -3.02 3.27
C ILE A 53 5.02 -2.03 4.22
N LEU A 54 5.40 -2.12 5.48
CA LEU A 54 4.95 -1.30 6.59
C LEU A 54 6.17 -0.71 7.29
N CYS A 55 6.11 0.56 7.63
CA CYS A 55 7.10 1.27 8.41
C CYS A 55 6.40 1.90 9.62
N VAL A 56 6.87 1.58 10.82
CA VAL A 56 6.35 2.10 12.10
C VAL A 56 7.51 2.70 12.86
N ARG A 57 7.35 3.95 13.31
CA ARG A 57 8.24 4.59 14.26
C ARG A 57 7.52 4.75 15.59
N LYS A 58 8.14 4.24 16.65
CA LYS A 58 7.60 4.21 18.01
C LYS A 58 8.73 4.04 19.04
N ASP A 59 8.64 4.73 20.16
CA ASP A 59 9.53 4.61 21.34
C ASP A 59 11.02 4.64 20.99
N GLY A 60 11.48 5.70 20.30
CA GLY A 60 12.88 5.82 19.92
C GLY A 60 13.38 4.74 18.94
N LYS A 61 12.49 4.00 18.26
CA LYS A 61 12.86 3.02 17.22
C LYS A 61 12.00 3.15 15.98
N VAL A 62 12.59 2.84 14.83
CA VAL A 62 11.87 2.62 13.57
C VAL A 62 12.04 1.18 13.10
N CYS A 63 10.93 0.53 12.78
CA CYS A 63 10.88 -0.81 12.21
C CYS A 63 10.22 -0.74 10.84
N MET A 64 10.90 -1.25 9.82
CA MET A 64 10.32 -1.47 8.51
C MET A 64 10.20 -2.97 8.28
N MET A 65 8.99 -3.45 8.00
CA MET A 65 8.67 -4.85 7.77
C MET A 65 7.96 -5.02 6.44
N GLY A 66 8.23 -6.11 5.75
CA GLY A 66 7.64 -6.40 4.45
C GLY A 66 7.50 -7.88 4.22
N ASP A 67 6.48 -8.26 3.48
CA ASP A 67 6.25 -9.65 3.11
C ASP A 67 7.09 -10.06 1.89
N GLY A 68 7.08 -11.36 1.59
CA GLY A 68 7.89 -11.94 0.53
C GLY A 68 7.12 -12.28 -0.74
N GLN A 69 5.79 -12.12 -0.77
CA GLN A 69 4.98 -12.62 -1.86
C GLN A 69 5.09 -11.73 -3.11
N VAL A 70 5.40 -12.36 -4.23
CA VAL A 70 5.28 -11.78 -5.58
C VAL A 70 4.33 -12.66 -6.36
N SER A 71 3.24 -12.07 -6.84
CA SER A 71 2.20 -12.74 -7.59
C SER A 71 2.09 -12.15 -8.99
N MET A 72 1.85 -13.01 -9.97
CA MET A 72 1.58 -12.63 -11.36
C MET A 72 0.13 -13.05 -11.64
N GLY A 73 -0.76 -12.07 -11.69
CA GLY A 73 -2.20 -12.28 -11.56
C GLY A 73 -2.50 -13.11 -10.31
N ASN A 74 -3.21 -14.22 -10.48
CA ASN A 74 -3.65 -15.08 -9.39
C ASN A 74 -2.61 -16.14 -8.97
N MET A 75 -1.42 -16.15 -9.58
CA MET A 75 -0.39 -17.16 -9.33
C MET A 75 0.76 -16.58 -8.50
N VAL A 76 1.10 -17.25 -7.41
CA VAL A 76 2.30 -16.91 -6.62
C VAL A 76 3.54 -17.36 -7.39
N VAL A 77 4.37 -16.40 -7.80
CA VAL A 77 5.62 -16.65 -8.55
C VAL A 77 6.78 -16.84 -7.58
N LYS A 78 6.84 -16.06 -6.50
CA LYS A 78 7.89 -16.15 -5.50
C LYS A 78 7.34 -15.83 -4.11
N PRO A 79 7.54 -16.71 -3.11
CA PRO A 79 7.02 -16.47 -1.76
C PRO A 79 7.98 -15.69 -0.85
N ASN A 80 9.25 -15.50 -1.25
CA ASN A 80 10.33 -15.00 -0.39
C ASN A 80 11.18 -13.90 -1.03
N ALA A 81 10.54 -12.93 -1.68
CA ALA A 81 11.22 -11.71 -2.12
C ALA A 81 11.79 -10.92 -0.93
N LYS A 82 12.89 -10.20 -1.19
CA LYS A 82 13.52 -9.31 -0.21
C LYS A 82 13.50 -7.90 -0.79
N LYS A 83 12.54 -7.08 -0.34
CA LYS A 83 12.35 -5.70 -0.84
C LYS A 83 12.63 -4.63 0.22
N ILE A 84 13.19 -5.02 1.36
CA ILE A 84 13.73 -4.12 2.38
C ILE A 84 15.24 -4.24 2.36
N ARG A 85 15.92 -3.09 2.39
CA ARG A 85 17.37 -2.97 2.39
C ARG A 85 17.78 -1.81 3.29
N LYS A 86 18.90 -1.98 3.97
CA LYS A 86 19.61 -0.89 4.64
C LYS A 86 20.68 -0.37 3.68
N ILE A 87 20.68 0.93 3.43
CA ILE A 87 21.70 1.61 2.62
C ILE A 87 22.55 2.50 3.52
N PHE A 88 23.82 2.61 3.18
CA PHE A 88 24.80 3.44 3.89
C PHE A 88 25.48 4.34 2.86
N PRO A 89 25.14 5.64 2.82
CA PRO A 89 25.77 6.58 1.91
C PRO A 89 27.29 6.61 2.12
N LYS A 90 28.06 6.72 1.03
CA LYS A 90 29.53 6.80 1.08
C LYS A 90 30.01 8.02 1.84
N SER A 91 29.24 9.10 1.81
CA SER A 91 29.48 10.31 2.60
C SER A 91 29.55 10.03 4.12
N ILE A 92 28.98 8.91 4.58
CA ILE A 92 28.93 8.50 5.98
C ILE A 92 29.79 7.24 6.24
N ALA A 93 30.24 6.53 5.20
CA ALA A 93 30.95 5.24 5.25
C ALA A 93 32.38 5.26 5.86
N GLY A 94 32.69 6.21 6.74
CA GLY A 94 33.92 6.26 7.55
C GLY A 94 33.69 6.69 9.01
N LYS A 95 32.45 7.01 9.39
CA LYS A 95 32.06 7.23 10.79
C LYS A 95 31.31 5.97 11.22
N GLU A 96 31.92 5.22 12.14
CA GLU A 96 31.39 4.04 12.84
C GLU A 96 30.19 3.34 12.15
N GLU A 97 30.49 2.20 11.52
CA GLU A 97 29.54 1.30 10.86
C GLU A 97 28.38 0.82 11.78
N GLU A 98 28.46 1.12 13.08
CA GLU A 98 27.61 0.55 14.13
C GLU A 98 26.51 1.46 14.67
N SER A 99 26.51 2.79 14.47
CA SER A 99 25.67 3.63 15.35
C SER A 99 24.68 4.63 14.70
N HIS A 100 25.00 5.47 13.70
CA HIS A 100 24.04 6.58 13.36
C HIS A 100 23.93 7.01 11.88
N GLY A 101 24.29 6.16 10.92
CA GLY A 101 24.44 6.59 9.51
C GLY A 101 23.57 5.91 8.45
N GLY A 102 22.78 4.91 8.83
CA GLY A 102 22.03 4.10 7.86
C GLY A 102 20.69 4.72 7.47
N VAL A 103 20.20 4.35 6.30
CA VAL A 103 18.81 4.61 5.88
C VAL A 103 18.16 3.26 5.55
N ILE A 104 16.97 3.00 6.08
CA ILE A 104 16.17 1.82 5.72
C ILE A 104 15.29 2.19 4.54
N VAL A 105 15.33 1.36 3.49
CA VAL A 105 14.50 1.53 2.29
C VAL A 105 13.70 0.27 2.02
N GLY A 106 12.40 0.47 1.83
CA GLY A 106 11.45 -0.53 1.39
C GLY A 106 10.87 -0.12 0.03
N PHE A 107 10.58 -1.09 -0.81
CA PHE A 107 10.05 -0.82 -2.15
C PHE A 107 8.93 -1.78 -2.55
N ALA A 108 7.82 -1.24 -3.07
CA ALA A 108 6.75 -2.00 -3.71
C ALA A 108 6.78 -1.75 -5.23
N GLY A 109 6.89 -2.82 -6.03
CA GLY A 109 7.01 -2.77 -7.49
C GLY A 109 7.97 -3.82 -8.07
N SER A 110 8.48 -3.59 -9.29
CA SER A 110 9.42 -4.49 -9.96
C SER A 110 10.85 -4.40 -9.39
N THR A 111 11.57 -5.52 -9.34
CA THR A 111 12.93 -5.54 -8.77
C THR A 111 13.92 -4.68 -9.55
N ALA A 112 13.77 -4.56 -10.88
CA ALA A 112 14.66 -3.72 -11.71
C ALA A 112 14.50 -2.23 -11.39
N ASP A 113 13.26 -1.80 -11.18
CA ASP A 113 12.93 -0.43 -10.80
C ASP A 113 13.47 -0.12 -9.40
N ALA A 114 13.34 -1.07 -8.48
CA ALA A 114 13.87 -0.96 -7.12
C ALA A 114 15.36 -0.63 -7.12
N PHE A 115 16.16 -1.40 -7.85
CA PHE A 115 17.62 -1.19 -7.91
C PHE A 115 17.97 0.14 -8.56
N THR A 116 17.29 0.50 -9.65
CA THR A 116 17.52 1.78 -10.33
C THR A 116 17.23 2.97 -9.40
N LEU A 117 16.14 2.90 -8.65
CA LEU A 117 15.75 3.96 -7.72
C LEU A 117 16.66 4.02 -6.49
N LEU A 118 17.08 2.87 -5.97
CA LEU A 118 18.04 2.79 -4.86
C LEU A 118 19.38 3.41 -5.22
N GLU A 119 19.95 3.06 -6.38
CA GLU A 119 21.22 3.64 -6.85
C GLU A 119 21.13 5.16 -6.99
N ARG A 120 19.99 5.68 -7.50
CA ARG A 120 19.75 7.12 -7.60
C ARG A 120 19.56 7.77 -6.23
N LEU A 121 18.87 7.11 -5.29
CA LEU A 121 18.69 7.59 -3.92
C LEU A 121 20.04 7.68 -3.20
N GLU A 122 20.88 6.64 -3.30
CA GLU A 122 22.24 6.64 -2.75
C GLU A 122 23.06 7.81 -3.28
N GLY A 123 23.02 8.07 -4.59
CA GLY A 123 23.67 9.24 -5.18
C GLY A 123 23.17 10.58 -4.61
N LYS A 124 21.86 10.69 -4.32
CA LYS A 124 21.27 11.89 -3.70
C LYS A 124 21.57 12.02 -2.21
N LEU A 125 21.79 10.92 -1.49
CA LEU A 125 22.24 10.94 -0.11
C LEU A 125 23.73 11.31 -0.01
N ASP A 126 24.54 10.92 -1.00
CA ASP A 126 25.93 11.34 -1.12
C ASP A 126 26.05 12.83 -1.47
N GLU A 127 25.17 13.36 -2.33
CA GLU A 127 25.12 14.78 -2.70
C GLU A 127 24.65 15.69 -1.55
N TYR A 128 23.72 15.21 -0.71
CA TYR A 128 23.14 15.94 0.41
C TYR A 128 23.23 15.14 1.72
N PRO A 129 24.43 15.07 2.35
CA PRO A 129 24.64 14.26 3.55
C PRO A 129 23.76 14.75 4.72
N GLY A 130 23.10 13.81 5.41
CA GLY A 130 22.26 14.09 6.57
C GLY A 130 20.95 14.82 6.29
N GLN A 131 20.57 15.01 5.01
CA GLN A 131 19.34 15.71 4.63
C GLN A 131 18.40 14.78 3.86
N LEU A 132 17.82 13.78 4.56
CA LEU A 132 16.98 12.76 3.93
C LEU A 132 15.82 13.36 3.14
N ALA A 133 15.06 14.30 3.74
CA ALA A 133 13.94 14.96 3.06
C ALA A 133 14.36 15.63 1.74
N ARG A 134 15.51 16.31 1.75
CA ARG A 134 16.04 16.96 0.54
C ARG A 134 16.43 15.93 -0.52
N SER A 135 17.14 14.88 -0.14
CA SER A 135 17.52 13.79 -1.05
C SER A 135 16.30 13.12 -1.68
N CYS A 136 15.24 12.88 -0.89
CA CYS A 136 13.96 12.33 -1.38
C CYS A 136 13.25 13.27 -2.36
N VAL A 137 13.21 14.57 -2.08
CA VAL A 137 12.62 15.58 -2.98
C VAL A 137 13.39 15.69 -4.29
N GLU A 138 14.73 15.68 -4.25
CA GLU A 138 15.54 15.72 -5.47
C GLU A 138 15.43 14.43 -6.28
N LEU A 139 15.30 13.27 -5.62
CA LEU A 139 14.97 12.02 -6.29
C LEU A 139 13.59 12.10 -6.97
N ALA A 140 12.57 12.58 -6.27
CA ALA A 140 11.21 12.71 -6.79
C ALA A 140 11.15 13.64 -8.02
N LYS A 141 11.86 14.77 -7.99
CA LYS A 141 12.03 15.67 -9.15
C LYS A 141 12.70 14.94 -10.32
N GLY A 142 13.81 14.24 -10.07
CA GLY A 142 14.51 13.46 -11.09
C GLY A 142 13.64 12.36 -11.70
N TRP A 143 12.84 11.69 -10.87
CA TRP A 143 11.86 10.68 -11.26
C TRP A 143 10.82 11.25 -12.22
N ARG A 144 10.23 12.41 -11.88
CA ARG A 144 9.25 13.12 -12.71
C ARG A 144 9.82 13.65 -14.02
N MET A 145 11.10 14.02 -14.07
CA MET A 145 11.71 14.55 -15.30
C MET A 145 12.10 13.42 -16.28
N ASP A 146 12.55 12.29 -15.77
CA ASP A 146 13.02 11.16 -16.56
C ASP A 146 11.85 10.54 -17.38
N LYS A 147 12.09 10.31 -18.68
CA LYS A 147 11.08 9.74 -19.59
C LYS A 147 10.77 8.28 -19.26
N TYR A 148 11.74 7.53 -18.75
CA TYR A 148 11.59 6.11 -18.44
C TYR A 148 11.01 5.92 -17.05
N LEU A 149 11.48 6.66 -16.05
CA LEU A 149 11.02 6.46 -14.67
C LEU A 149 9.55 6.85 -14.44
N ARG A 150 9.01 7.82 -15.18
CA ARG A 150 7.60 8.23 -15.06
C ARG A 150 6.56 7.13 -15.32
N ARG A 151 6.95 6.03 -15.94
CA ARG A 151 6.07 4.89 -16.23
C ARG A 151 6.08 3.84 -15.12
N LEU A 152 6.88 4.05 -14.09
CA LEU A 152 7.01 3.12 -12.98
C LEU A 152 5.86 3.33 -12.02
N GLU A 153 5.13 2.25 -11.75
CA GLU A 153 4.01 2.22 -10.79
C GLU A 153 4.49 1.92 -9.36
N ALA A 154 5.75 2.28 -9.08
CA ALA A 154 6.41 1.83 -7.87
C ALA A 154 6.40 2.89 -6.77
N SER A 155 6.41 2.42 -5.53
CA SER A 155 6.48 3.28 -4.34
C SER A 155 7.65 2.85 -3.45
N LEU A 156 8.32 3.84 -2.86
CA LEU A 156 9.40 3.68 -1.90
C LEU A 156 8.95 4.15 -0.52
N LEU A 157 9.30 3.38 0.50
CA LEU A 157 9.34 3.86 1.88
C LEU A 157 10.80 4.03 2.28
N VAL A 158 11.13 5.15 2.89
CA VAL A 158 12.49 5.51 3.27
C VAL A 158 12.45 6.04 4.70
N ALA A 159 13.35 5.56 5.56
CA ALA A 159 13.42 6.01 6.95
C ALA A 159 14.87 6.13 7.42
N ASP A 160 15.19 7.22 8.11
CA ASP A 160 16.44 7.39 8.86
C ASP A 160 16.14 7.51 10.37
N GLU A 161 17.12 7.97 11.15
CA GLU A 161 16.96 8.19 12.59
C GLU A 161 15.96 9.30 12.92
N ASN A 162 15.58 10.19 12.01
CA ASN A 162 14.77 11.38 12.32
C ASN A 162 13.35 11.28 11.74
N ILE A 163 13.24 10.90 10.47
CA ILE A 163 12.00 10.99 9.69
C ILE A 163 11.74 9.72 8.87
N SER A 164 10.48 9.54 8.49
CA SER A 164 10.02 8.45 7.64
C SER A 164 9.19 9.03 6.50
N LEU A 165 9.54 8.70 5.26
CA LEU A 165 8.98 9.29 4.05
C LEU A 165 8.52 8.22 3.07
N GLU A 166 7.41 8.48 2.40
CA GLU A 166 6.96 7.77 1.21
C GLU A 166 7.31 8.59 -0.04
N ILE A 167 7.86 7.93 -1.06
CA ILE A 167 8.11 8.51 -2.38
C ILE A 167 7.32 7.72 -3.41
N THR A 168 6.44 8.40 -4.14
CA THR A 168 5.60 7.77 -5.16
C THR A 168 6.20 7.93 -6.55
N GLY A 169 5.85 7.04 -7.49
CA GLY A 169 6.16 7.22 -8.92
C GLY A 169 5.55 8.47 -9.55
N ASN A 170 4.56 9.06 -8.88
CA ASN A 170 4.05 10.39 -9.19
C ASN A 170 4.95 11.50 -8.65
N GLY A 171 6.14 11.24 -8.11
CA GLY A 171 7.06 12.27 -7.64
C GLY A 171 6.52 13.08 -6.46
N ASP A 172 5.63 12.49 -5.67
CA ASP A 172 5.19 13.04 -4.39
C ASP A 172 6.12 12.52 -3.29
N VAL A 173 6.39 13.35 -2.29
CA VAL A 173 7.13 12.99 -1.07
C VAL A 173 6.21 13.28 0.12
N LEU A 174 5.87 12.24 0.87
CA LEU A 174 4.84 12.28 1.90
C LEU A 174 5.40 11.80 3.23
N GLU A 175 5.07 12.50 4.31
CA GLU A 175 5.28 12.07 5.69
C GLU A 175 3.92 11.81 6.33
N SER A 176 3.82 10.81 7.20
CA SER A 176 2.59 10.57 7.97
C SER A 176 2.67 11.18 9.36
N LYS A 177 1.61 11.89 9.76
CA LYS A 177 1.49 12.50 11.09
C LYS A 177 1.57 11.47 12.22
N ASP A 178 0.95 10.31 12.01
CA ASP A 178 0.94 9.21 12.98
C ASP A 178 2.22 8.36 12.95
N LYS A 179 3.23 8.75 12.17
CA LYS A 179 4.51 8.05 12.04
C LYS A 179 4.40 6.58 11.60
N VAL A 180 3.29 6.23 10.94
CA VAL A 180 3.07 4.93 10.27
C VAL A 180 2.88 5.12 8.78
N LEU A 181 3.65 4.40 7.97
CA LEU A 181 3.58 4.40 6.51
C LEU A 181 3.46 2.99 5.98
N SER A 182 2.72 2.78 4.89
CA SER A 182 2.62 1.47 4.26
C SER A 182 2.37 1.56 2.76
N VAL A 183 3.02 0.68 1.99
CA VAL A 183 2.88 0.58 0.52
C VAL A 183 2.63 -0.86 0.08
N GLY A 184 2.11 -1.03 -1.12
CA GLY A 184 1.87 -2.34 -1.72
C GLY A 184 0.43 -2.87 -1.58
N SER A 185 0.24 -4.12 -1.97
CA SER A 185 -1.09 -4.73 -2.17
C SER A 185 -1.93 -4.88 -0.89
N GLY A 186 -1.30 -5.10 0.26
CA GLY A 186 -1.94 -5.23 1.56
C GLY A 186 -1.85 -3.98 2.44
N SER A 187 -1.36 -2.85 1.89
CA SER A 187 -1.09 -1.63 2.66
C SER A 187 -2.28 -1.13 3.47
N PRO A 188 -3.53 -1.03 2.93
CA PRO A 188 -4.65 -0.53 3.71
C PRO A 188 -4.93 -1.33 5.00
N PHE A 189 -4.74 -2.65 4.95
CA PHE A 189 -4.94 -3.53 6.11
C PHE A 189 -3.81 -3.37 7.12
N ALA A 190 -2.56 -3.36 6.64
CA ALA A 190 -1.38 -3.19 7.48
C ALA A 190 -1.40 -1.81 8.18
N LEU A 191 -1.72 -0.75 7.44
CA LEU A 191 -1.80 0.62 7.94
C LEU A 191 -2.89 0.78 9.02
N ALA A 192 -4.10 0.26 8.75
CA ALA A 192 -5.19 0.33 9.72
C ALA A 192 -4.88 -0.45 11.00
N ALA A 193 -4.30 -1.65 10.87
CA ALA A 193 -3.92 -2.47 12.01
C ALA A 193 -2.78 -1.83 12.82
N ALA A 194 -1.75 -1.31 12.17
CA ALA A 194 -0.63 -0.65 12.83
C ALA A 194 -1.08 0.58 13.61
N ARG A 195 -1.92 1.44 13.02
CA ARG A 195 -2.53 2.60 13.69
C ARG A 195 -3.32 2.22 14.94
N ALA A 196 -4.09 1.13 14.87
CA ALA A 196 -4.85 0.65 16.02
C ALA A 196 -3.97 0.06 17.13
N LEU A 197 -2.77 -0.43 16.80
CA LEU A 197 -1.85 -1.10 17.71
C LEU A 197 -0.76 -0.19 18.26
N GLN A 198 -0.45 0.93 17.60
CA GLN A 198 0.69 1.79 17.96
C GLN A 198 0.54 2.37 19.38
N ASP A 199 -0.68 2.72 19.79
CA ASP A 199 -0.96 3.33 21.10
C ASP A 199 -1.07 2.28 22.23
N GLN A 200 -0.90 0.99 21.91
CA GLN A 200 -0.94 -0.07 22.93
C GLN A 200 0.36 -0.08 23.74
N GLU A 201 0.23 0.00 25.06
CA GLU A 201 1.35 -0.10 25.99
C GLU A 201 2.05 -1.47 25.88
N GLY A 202 3.38 -1.47 26.06
CA GLY A 202 4.19 -2.70 26.07
C GLY A 202 4.42 -3.34 24.70
N MET A 203 4.03 -2.70 23.60
CA MET A 203 4.34 -3.16 22.24
C MET A 203 5.47 -2.33 21.62
N SER A 204 6.58 -2.98 21.26
CA SER A 204 7.66 -2.32 20.50
C SER A 204 7.24 -2.01 19.06
N ALA A 205 8.00 -1.16 18.36
CA ALA A 205 7.81 -0.92 16.93
C ALA A 205 7.82 -2.23 16.10
N GLU A 206 8.67 -3.20 16.47
CA GLU A 206 8.68 -4.52 15.82
C GLU A 206 7.38 -5.30 16.10
N ASP A 207 6.91 -5.31 17.34
CA ASP A 207 5.69 -6.02 17.71
C ASP A 207 4.46 -5.47 17.00
N VAL A 208 4.37 -4.15 16.88
CA VAL A 208 3.32 -3.46 16.10
C VAL A 208 3.39 -3.89 14.64
N CYS A 209 4.57 -3.80 14.01
CA CYS A 209 4.78 -4.23 12.64
C CYS A 209 4.37 -5.69 12.42
N ARG A 210 4.81 -6.59 13.30
CA ARG A 210 4.54 -8.03 13.20
C ARG A 210 3.04 -8.34 13.26
N LYS A 211 2.35 -7.84 14.29
CA LYS A 211 0.90 -8.08 14.45
C LYS A 211 0.09 -7.43 13.33
N ALA A 212 0.48 -6.25 12.87
CA ALA A 212 -0.20 -5.57 11.76
C ALA A 212 -0.03 -6.33 10.43
N MET A 213 1.18 -6.84 10.16
CA MET A 213 1.46 -7.65 8.98
C MET A 213 0.79 -9.03 9.02
N ASP A 214 0.63 -9.63 10.21
CA ASP A 214 -0.17 -10.85 10.40
C ASP A 214 -1.62 -10.62 9.96
N ILE A 215 -2.25 -9.54 10.43
CA ILE A 215 -3.62 -9.15 10.03
C ILE A 215 -3.68 -8.90 8.51
N ALA A 216 -2.70 -8.17 7.95
CA ALA A 216 -2.67 -7.91 6.52
C ALA A 216 -2.56 -9.19 5.68
N SER A 217 -1.80 -10.18 6.14
CA SER A 217 -1.65 -11.48 5.47
C SER A 217 -2.91 -12.36 5.56
N ASP A 218 -3.69 -12.22 6.63
CA ASP A 218 -4.96 -12.94 6.77
C ASP A 218 -6.06 -12.32 5.90
N MET A 219 -5.96 -11.02 5.58
CA MET A 219 -6.95 -10.28 4.79
C MET A 219 -6.61 -10.20 3.29
N CYS A 220 -5.35 -10.08 2.92
CA CYS A 220 -4.91 -9.83 1.55
C CYS A 220 -4.30 -11.08 0.90
N VAL A 221 -4.92 -11.57 -0.17
CA VAL A 221 -4.44 -12.74 -0.94
C VAL A 221 -3.05 -12.57 -1.55
N TYR A 222 -2.56 -11.33 -1.65
CA TYR A 222 -1.25 -10.97 -2.21
C TYR A 222 -0.18 -10.70 -1.15
N THR A 223 -0.48 -10.94 0.13
CA THR A 223 0.45 -10.77 1.26
C THR A 223 0.58 -12.09 2.01
N ASN A 224 1.81 -12.56 2.24
CA ASN A 224 2.03 -13.79 3.02
C ASN A 224 2.67 -13.55 4.40
N LYS A 225 2.86 -14.63 5.15
CA LYS A 225 3.52 -14.65 6.46
C LYS A 225 5.05 -14.78 6.40
N CYS A 226 5.66 -14.55 5.23
CA CYS A 226 7.11 -14.60 5.06
C CYS A 226 7.71 -13.21 5.22
N TYR A 227 7.83 -12.76 6.46
CA TYR A 227 8.29 -11.41 6.77
C TYR A 227 9.80 -11.27 6.74
N ARG A 228 10.25 -10.10 6.28
CA ARG A 228 11.58 -9.55 6.48
C ARG A 228 11.44 -8.18 7.11
N TYR A 229 12.37 -7.82 7.97
CA TYR A 229 12.34 -6.52 8.61
C TYR A 229 13.76 -6.02 8.90
N GLU A 230 13.86 -4.72 9.03
CA GLU A 230 15.03 -4.00 9.50
C GLU A 230 14.59 -3.06 10.62
N VAL A 231 15.42 -2.95 11.66
CA VAL A 231 15.19 -2.05 12.80
C VAL A 231 16.36 -1.09 12.92
N MET A 232 16.05 0.13 13.32
CA MET A 232 17.03 1.18 13.59
C MET A 232 16.56 1.99 14.79
N ASP A 233 17.52 2.43 15.60
CA ASP A 233 17.26 3.37 16.68
C ASP A 233 17.06 4.78 16.11
N CYS A 234 16.07 5.51 16.64
CA CYS A 234 15.75 6.85 16.21
C CYS A 234 15.96 7.88 17.31
N GLN A 235 16.20 9.12 16.90
CA GLN A 235 16.17 10.25 17.82
C GLN A 235 14.69 10.59 18.06
N GLU A 236 14.28 10.63 19.32
CA GLU A 236 12.96 11.14 19.68
C GLU A 236 12.99 12.66 19.43
N GLY A 237 12.12 13.13 18.54
CA GLY A 237 11.90 14.56 18.34
C GLY A 237 11.00 15.08 19.46
N ASP A 238 11.47 16.10 20.18
CA ASP A 238 10.75 16.82 21.23
C ASP A 238 9.55 17.63 20.65
N GLU A 239 8.52 16.97 20.09
CA GLU A 239 7.39 17.67 19.43
C GLU A 239 6.05 17.64 20.19
N ASP A 240 5.97 17.04 21.39
CA ASP A 240 4.69 16.91 22.11
C ASP A 240 4.38 18.05 23.12
N GLU A 241 5.23 19.05 23.31
CA GLU A 241 4.95 20.14 24.28
C GLU A 241 4.18 21.36 23.70
N GLU A 242 4.07 21.53 22.38
CA GLU A 242 3.54 22.79 21.81
C GLU A 242 2.03 22.81 21.50
N SER A 243 1.30 21.72 21.79
CA SER A 243 -0.13 21.61 21.44
C SER A 243 -1.13 21.85 22.57
N GLU A 244 -0.69 21.95 23.83
CA GLU A 244 -1.60 22.22 24.97
C GLU A 244 -1.75 23.73 25.33
N GLU A 245 -0.86 24.63 24.89
CA GLU A 245 -0.93 26.05 25.29
C GLU A 245 -1.89 26.93 24.47
N LYS A 246 -2.62 26.40 23.46
CA LYS A 246 -3.49 27.21 22.59
C LYS A 246 -5.00 27.10 22.84
N GLU A 247 -5.44 26.35 23.85
CA GLU A 247 -6.88 26.30 24.23
C GLU A 247 -7.24 27.16 25.46
N GLU A 248 -6.28 27.82 26.13
CA GLU A 248 -6.55 28.65 27.33
C GLU A 248 -6.32 30.17 27.18
N SER A 249 -6.09 30.70 25.97
CA SER A 249 -5.89 32.15 25.74
C SER A 249 -7.06 32.86 25.04
#